data_AF-A0AB37VCG0-F1
#
_entry.id   AF-A0AB37VCG0-F1
#
_cell.length_a   1.000
_cell.length_b   1.000
_cell.length_c   1.000
_cell.angle_alpha   90.00
_cell.angle_beta   90.00
_cell.angle_gamma   90.00
#
_symmetry.space_group_name_H-M   'P 1'
#
loop_
_entity.id
_entity.type
_entity.pdbx_description
1 polymer ?
#
loop_
_entity_poly.entity_id
_entity_poly.type
_entity_poly.pdbx_seq_one_letter_code
_entity_poly.pdbx_strand_id
1 'polypeptide(L)'
;MKWRYSLRWKLPSPCPGPHELASEVVEAGQPAPESIMSRWVAGAGYAVCVDFPDERQIKRWSDERKAAARRRNLERRVNRMAPLFAEELIERELEGRPDYFRGKSQT
;
A
#
# COMPACT_ATOMS: atom_id res chain seq x y z
N MET A 1 2.18 -19.47 12.81
CA MET A 1 1.93 -18.29 11.96
C MET A 1 0.43 -18.08 11.93
N LYS A 2 -0.04 -16.84 12.01
CA LYS A 2 -1.49 -16.56 12.02
C LYS A 2 -1.92 -15.96 10.70
N TRP A 3 -3.10 -16.32 10.23
CA TRP A 3 -3.76 -15.72 9.07
C TRP A 3 -4.94 -14.90 9.56
N ARG A 4 -5.26 -13.81 8.88
CA ARG A 4 -6.46 -13.02 9.17
C ARG A 4 -7.42 -13.11 8.01
N TYR A 5 -8.58 -13.70 8.25
CA TYR A 5 -9.70 -13.65 7.32
C TYR A 5 -10.54 -12.41 7.61
N SER A 6 -10.98 -11.72 6.56
CA SER A 6 -11.82 -10.53 6.67
C SER A 6 -12.84 -10.49 5.54
N LEU A 7 -14.02 -9.92 5.81
CA LEU A 7 -15.06 -9.69 4.82
C LEU A 7 -15.08 -8.20 4.46
N ARG A 8 -14.53 -7.84 3.30
CA ARG A 8 -14.27 -6.44 2.92
C ARG A 8 -15.03 -6.01 1.68
N TRP A 9 -15.43 -4.74 1.63
CA TRP A 9 -15.98 -4.14 0.40
C TRP A 9 -14.91 -4.07 -0.69
N LYS A 10 -15.21 -4.57 -1.89
CA LYS A 10 -14.23 -4.60 -3.01
C LYS A 10 -14.78 -4.06 -4.33
N LEU A 11 -16.02 -3.57 -4.37
CA LEU A 11 -16.54 -2.93 -5.56
C LEU A 11 -16.01 -1.49 -5.70
N PRO A 12 -15.85 -1.00 -6.94
CA PRO A 12 -15.42 0.38 -7.21
C PRO A 12 -16.49 1.42 -6.84
N SER A 13 -17.74 1.01 -6.65
CA SER A 13 -18.83 1.90 -6.23
C SER A 13 -18.69 2.27 -4.75
N PRO A 14 -19.32 3.38 -4.30
CA PRO A 14 -19.35 3.76 -2.90
C PRO A 14 -19.85 2.61 -2.02
N CYS A 15 -19.18 2.40 -0.88
CA CYS A 15 -19.56 1.35 0.06
C CYS A 15 -20.89 1.72 0.72
N PRO A 16 -21.92 0.86 0.69
CA PRO A 16 -23.22 1.14 1.31
C PRO A 16 -23.19 1.07 2.84
N GLY A 17 -22.07 0.66 3.45
CA GLY A 17 -21.93 0.47 4.89
C GLY A 17 -20.46 0.41 5.33
N PRO A 18 -20.12 -0.39 6.35
CA PRO A 18 -18.73 -0.56 6.79
C PRO A 18 -17.86 -1.21 5.71
N HIS A 19 -16.62 -0.74 5.54
CA HIS A 19 -15.68 -1.36 4.59
C HIS A 19 -15.22 -2.76 5.00
N GLU A 20 -15.34 -3.12 6.27
CA GLU A 20 -15.04 -4.44 6.82
C GLU A 20 -16.18 -4.88 7.73
N LEU A 21 -16.86 -5.98 7.38
CA LEU A 21 -18.03 -6.49 8.10
C LEU A 21 -17.67 -7.50 9.19
N ALA A 22 -16.52 -8.14 9.05
CA ALA A 22 -16.01 -9.13 9.99
C ALA A 22 -14.52 -9.34 9.74
N SER A 23 -13.79 -9.64 10.81
CA SER A 23 -12.39 -10.06 10.78
C SER A 23 -12.13 -11.06 11.88
N GLU A 24 -11.45 -12.16 11.54
CA GLU A 24 -11.05 -13.19 12.49
C GLU A 24 -9.63 -13.68 12.17
N VAL A 25 -8.85 -13.93 13.22
CA VAL A 25 -7.49 -14.44 13.12
C VAL A 25 -7.50 -15.93 13.44
N VAL A 26 -6.98 -16.74 12.53
CA VAL A 26 -6.90 -18.20 12.63
C VAL A 26 -5.45 -18.67 12.53
N GLU A 27 -5.20 -19.92 12.92
CA GLU A 27 -3.91 -20.56 12.66
C GLU A 27 -3.68 -20.76 11.16
N ALA A 28 -2.44 -20.61 10.72
CA ALA A 28 -2.08 -20.76 9.32
C ALA A 28 -2.49 -22.14 8.76
N GLY A 29 -3.04 -22.15 7.55
CA GLY A 29 -3.52 -23.37 6.89
C GLY A 29 -4.97 -23.72 7.20
N GLN A 30 -5.61 -23.06 8.17
CA GLN A 30 -7.03 -23.26 8.44
C GLN A 30 -7.89 -22.63 7.33
N PRO A 31 -9.05 -23.23 7.00
CA PRO A 31 -10.00 -22.66 6.06
C PRO A 31 -10.64 -21.38 6.62
N ALA A 32 -11.39 -20.67 5.76
CA ALA A 32 -12.13 -19.48 6.18
C ALA A 32 -13.10 -19.82 7.32
N PRO A 33 -13.07 -19.09 8.44
CA PRO A 33 -13.89 -19.39 9.60
C PRO A 33 -15.38 -19.12 9.34
N GLU A 34 -16.24 -19.83 10.05
CA GLU A 34 -17.69 -19.73 9.91
C GLU A 34 -18.23 -18.32 10.19
N SER A 35 -17.58 -17.58 11.11
CA SER A 35 -17.91 -16.18 11.41
C SER A 35 -17.85 -15.26 10.19
N ILE A 36 -17.01 -15.60 9.20
CA ILE A 36 -16.85 -14.89 7.94
C ILE A 36 -17.78 -15.47 6.88
N MET A 37 -17.79 -16.80 6.72
CA MET A 37 -18.55 -17.47 5.67
C MET A 37 -20.06 -17.32 5.85
N SER A 38 -20.56 -17.35 7.08
CA SER A 38 -22.00 -17.16 7.38
C SER A 38 -22.49 -15.74 7.11
N ARG A 39 -21.59 -14.76 7.00
CA ARG A 39 -21.91 -13.36 6.64
C ARG A 39 -21.68 -13.07 5.15
N TRP A 40 -21.01 -13.97 4.43
CA TRP A 40 -20.71 -13.77 3.03
C TRP A 40 -21.95 -14.06 2.18
N VAL A 41 -22.33 -13.09 1.35
CA VAL A 41 -23.46 -13.20 0.43
C VAL A 41 -22.97 -12.93 -0.99
N ALA A 42 -23.20 -13.87 -1.89
CA ALA A 42 -22.83 -13.72 -3.29
C ALA A 42 -23.49 -12.48 -3.91
N GLY A 43 -22.73 -11.68 -4.65
CA GLY A 43 -23.23 -10.46 -5.29
C GLY A 43 -23.40 -9.25 -4.36
N ALA A 44 -23.22 -9.38 -3.05
CA ALA A 44 -23.36 -8.27 -2.11
C ALA A 44 -22.20 -7.24 -2.15
N GLY A 45 -21.20 -7.44 -2.99
CA GLY A 45 -20.04 -6.54 -3.15
C GLY A 45 -18.92 -6.68 -2.12
N TYR A 46 -19.12 -7.53 -1.12
CA TYR A 46 -18.11 -7.91 -0.14
C TYR A 46 -17.38 -9.20 -0.55
N ALA A 47 -16.06 -9.22 -0.38
CA ALA A 47 -15.21 -10.37 -0.67
C ALA A 47 -14.51 -10.87 0.60
N VAL A 48 -14.38 -12.19 0.70
CA VAL A 48 -13.52 -12.83 1.70
C VAL A 48 -12.05 -12.63 1.31
N CYS A 49 -11.30 -11.94 2.17
CA CYS A 49 -9.88 -11.65 1.99
C CYS A 49 -9.08 -12.38 3.07
N VAL A 50 -7.93 -12.94 2.70
CA VAL A 50 -6.96 -13.50 3.64
C VAL A 50 -5.71 -12.61 3.65
N ASP A 51 -5.33 -12.13 4.82
CA ASP A 51 -4.06 -11.44 5.04
C ASP A 51 -3.11 -12.34 5.83
N PHE A 52 -1.82 -12.19 5.56
CA PHE A 52 -0.73 -12.85 6.30
C PHE A 52 -0.05 -11.80 7.17
N PRO A 53 -0.61 -11.48 8.36
CA PRO A 53 -0.01 -10.47 9.24
C PRO A 53 1.41 -10.91 9.61
N ASP A 54 2.39 -10.10 9.26
CA ASP A 54 3.74 -10.20 9.79
C ASP A 54 3.75 -9.51 11.16
N GLU A 55 4.29 -10.18 12.19
CA GLU A 55 4.45 -9.60 13.53
C GLU A 55 5.53 -8.51 13.55
N ARG A 56 6.36 -8.45 12.49
CA ARG A 56 7.37 -7.41 12.36
C ARG A 56 6.72 -6.04 12.26
N GLN A 57 7.09 -5.14 13.17
CA GLN A 57 6.71 -3.75 13.10
C GLN A 57 7.12 -3.16 11.74
N ILE A 58 6.19 -2.52 11.05
CA ILE A 58 6.45 -1.86 9.77
C ILE A 58 7.54 -0.82 9.99
N LYS A 59 8.75 -1.11 9.48
CA LYS A 59 9.88 -0.19 9.58
C LYS A 59 9.69 0.96 8.59
N ARG A 60 9.09 2.05 9.07
CA ARG A 60 8.99 3.29 8.30
C ARG A 60 10.39 3.80 7.98
N TRP A 61 10.62 4.20 6.74
CA TRP A 61 11.86 4.87 6.37
C TRP A 61 11.93 6.22 7.06
N SER A 62 13.12 6.57 7.55
CA SER A 62 13.43 7.95 7.91
C SER A 62 13.27 8.86 6.70
N ASP A 63 13.06 10.15 6.94
CA ASP A 63 12.91 11.12 5.86
C ASP A 63 14.16 11.16 4.98
N GLU A 64 15.36 11.05 5.57
CA GLU A 64 16.63 11.02 4.84
C GLU A 64 16.73 9.79 3.93
N ARG A 65 16.37 8.61 4.44
CA ARG A 65 16.39 7.38 3.65
C ARG A 65 15.37 7.43 2.52
N LYS A 66 14.20 8.02 2.76
CA LYS A 66 13.17 8.22 1.74
C LYS A 66 13.59 9.26 0.70
N ALA A 67 14.19 10.36 1.12
CA ALA A 67 14.78 11.38 0.25
C ALA A 67 15.82 10.78 -0.69
N ALA A 68 16.80 10.03 -0.13
CA ALA A 68 17.85 9.37 -0.91
C ALA A 68 17.27 8.40 -1.94
N ALA A 69 16.27 7.60 -1.55
CA ALA A 69 15.61 6.68 -2.48
C ALA A 69 14.85 7.41 -3.59
N ARG A 70 14.14 8.51 -3.27
CA ARG A 70 13.42 9.33 -4.25
C ARG A 70 14.37 9.97 -5.26
N ARG A 71 15.48 10.56 -4.81
CA ARG A 71 16.51 11.16 -5.66
C ARG A 71 17.14 10.14 -6.60
N ARG A 72 17.60 9.01 -6.05
CA ARG A 72 18.16 7.90 -6.84
C ARG A 72 17.18 7.35 -7.89
N ASN A 73 15.90 7.28 -7.56
CA ASN A 73 14.87 6.84 -8.52
C ASN A 73 14.60 7.90 -9.60
N LEU A 74 14.63 9.19 -9.26
CA LEU A 74 14.54 10.28 -10.22
C LEU A 74 15.73 10.22 -11.19
N GLU A 75 16.95 10.18 -10.67
CA GLU A 75 18.18 10.07 -11.45
C GLU A 75 18.12 8.88 -12.41
N ARG A 76 17.79 7.69 -11.92
CA ARG A 76 17.67 6.49 -12.78
C ARG A 76 16.61 6.65 -13.86
N ARG A 77 15.45 7.21 -13.52
CA ARG A 77 14.35 7.38 -14.48
C ARG A 77 14.71 8.39 -15.56
N VAL A 78 15.29 9.52 -15.18
CA VAL A 78 15.67 10.59 -16.11
C VAL A 78 16.83 10.15 -17.00
N ASN A 79 17.91 9.60 -16.43
CA ASN A 79 19.05 9.10 -17.22
C ASN A 79 18.63 8.04 -18.25
N ARG A 80 17.60 7.23 -17.94
CA ARG A 80 17.06 6.27 -18.90
C ARG A 80 16.24 6.91 -20.02
N MET A 81 15.43 7.93 -19.72
CA MET A 81 14.48 8.52 -20.67
C MET A 81 15.07 9.66 -21.50
N ALA A 82 15.94 10.47 -20.91
CA ALA A 82 16.48 11.69 -21.49
C ALA A 82 17.92 11.92 -21.00
N PRO A 83 18.89 11.04 -21.37
CA PRO A 83 20.26 11.11 -20.86
C PRO A 83 20.95 12.44 -21.20
N LEU A 84 20.69 12.99 -22.39
CA LEU A 84 21.33 14.25 -22.84
C LEU A 84 20.89 15.48 -22.05
N PHE A 85 19.72 15.43 -21.40
CA PHE A 85 19.16 16.53 -20.60
C PHE A 85 19.02 16.13 -19.13
N ALA A 86 19.75 15.10 -18.69
CA ALA A 86 19.46 14.48 -17.41
C ALA A 86 19.69 15.45 -16.24
N GLU A 87 20.79 16.19 -16.27
CA GLU A 87 21.15 17.15 -15.23
C GLU A 87 20.07 18.24 -15.06
N GLU A 88 19.73 18.93 -16.15
CA GLU A 88 18.73 20.01 -16.15
C GLU A 88 17.34 19.51 -15.67
N LEU A 89 16.91 18.34 -16.17
CA LEU A 89 15.61 17.77 -15.80
C LEU A 89 15.56 17.29 -14.35
N ILE A 90 16.68 16.78 -13.81
CA ILE A 90 16.78 16.41 -12.40
C ILE A 90 16.71 17.67 -11.53
N GLU A 91 17.51 18.69 -11.84
CA GLU A 91 17.56 19.94 -11.08
C GLU A 91 16.17 20.60 -11.01
N ARG A 92 15.53 20.78 -12.17
CA ARG A 92 14.19 21.38 -12.24
C ARG A 92 13.14 20.63 -11.42
N GLU A 93 13.18 19.29 -11.41
CA GLU A 93 12.23 18.48 -10.64
C GLU A 93 12.54 18.54 -9.13
N LEU A 94 13.82 18.60 -8.75
CA LEU A 94 14.22 18.80 -7.34
C LEU A 94 13.74 20.15 -6.81
N GLU A 95 13.83 21.21 -7.62
CA GLU A 95 13.36 22.56 -7.29
C GLU A 95 11.84 22.67 -7.25
N GLY A 96 11.14 22.02 -8.19
CA GLY A 96 9.68 22.08 -8.27
C GLY A 96 8.98 21.36 -7.12
N ARG A 97 9.65 20.41 -6.44
CA ARG A 97 9.05 19.57 -5.39
C ARG A 97 9.98 19.31 -4.20
N PRO A 98 10.44 20.37 -3.51
CA PRO A 98 11.51 20.24 -2.52
C PRO A 98 11.12 19.35 -1.35
N ASP A 99 9.89 19.45 -0.84
CA ASP A 99 9.44 18.65 0.31
C ASP A 99 9.34 17.15 -0.02
N TYR A 100 8.94 16.83 -1.26
CA TYR A 100 8.94 15.45 -1.74
C TYR A 100 10.36 14.89 -1.73
N PHE A 101 11.34 15.61 -2.27
CA PHE A 101 12.74 15.14 -2.31
C PHE A 101 13.51 15.34 -1.00
N ARG A 102 12.92 15.99 0.01
CA ARG A 102 13.33 15.97 1.43
C ARG A 102 12.75 14.79 2.21
N GLY A 103 11.97 13.93 1.56
CA GLY A 103 11.42 12.72 2.18
C GLY A 103 10.18 12.94 3.04
N LYS A 104 9.66 14.18 3.08
CA LYS A 104 8.42 14.48 3.80
C LYS A 104 7.26 13.75 3.12
N SER A 105 6.34 13.27 3.94
CA SER A 105 5.05 12.77 3.47
C SER A 105 4.12 13.97 3.54
N GLN A 106 3.47 14.33 2.43
CA GLN A 106 2.33 15.25 2.53
C GLN A 106 1.29 14.53 3.38
N THR A 107 0.99 15.09 4.54
CA THR A 107 -0.05 14.59 5.45
C THR A 107 -1.41 14.82 4.83
#